data_AF-D4LU09-F1
#
_entry.id   AF-D4LU09-F1
#
_cell.length_a   1.000
_cell.length_b   1.000
_cell.length_c   1.000
_cell.angle_alpha   90.00
_cell.angle_beta   90.00
_cell.angle_gamma   90.00
#
_symmetry.space_group_name_H-M   'P 1'
#
loop_
_entity.id
_entity.type
_entity.pdbx_description
1 polymer ?
#
loop_
_entity_poly.entity_id
_entity_poly.type
_entity_poly.pdbx_seq_one_letter_code
_entity_poly.pdbx_strand_id
1 'polypeptide(L)'
;MKKNTPEISNKEKFVTYFDVLNIIACLAVLILHHNGIVWQFSKSWSWRISLLVECAFYWAVPIFLMLSVATLMNYREKYSTRTFFQKKIYSYCDTVALLEYYYFNMEGFDGTDYFGVI
;
A
#
# COMPACT_ATOMS: atom_id res chain seq x y z
N MET A 1 -4.25 27.39 50.20
CA MET A 1 -3.33 26.25 49.93
C MET A 1 -3.73 25.62 48.59
N LYS A 2 -2.98 25.88 47.52
CA LYS A 2 -3.20 25.26 46.20
C LYS A 2 -2.81 23.79 46.28
N LYS A 3 -3.75 22.87 46.02
CA LYS A 3 -3.44 21.45 45.83
C LYS A 3 -2.91 21.28 44.40
N ASN A 4 -1.64 20.93 44.27
CA ASN A 4 -1.03 20.57 43.00
C ASN A 4 -1.47 19.14 42.66
N THR A 5 -2.48 19.02 41.83
CA THR A 5 -2.84 17.75 41.18
C THR A 5 -1.68 17.40 40.23
N PRO A 6 -1.05 16.21 40.34
CA PRO A 6 -0.07 15.80 39.35
C PRO A 6 -0.79 15.61 38.01
N GLU A 7 -0.39 16.38 37.00
CA GLU A 7 -0.77 16.11 35.61
C GLU A 7 -0.24 14.73 35.25
N ILE A 8 -1.15 13.76 35.14
CA ILE A 8 -0.85 12.45 34.60
C ILE A 8 -0.57 12.67 33.11
N SER A 9 0.71 12.77 32.75
CA SER A 9 1.16 12.81 31.37
C SER A 9 0.54 11.61 30.64
N ASN A 10 -0.40 11.89 29.75
CA ASN A 10 -1.06 10.88 28.93
C ASN A 10 0.02 10.33 28.00
N LYS A 11 0.72 9.27 28.42
CA LYS A 11 1.67 8.57 27.55
C LYS A 11 0.84 8.09 26.37
N GLU A 12 1.08 8.70 25.21
CA GLU A 12 0.51 8.25 23.94
C GLU A 12 0.78 6.75 23.85
N LYS A 13 -0.29 5.96 23.94
CA LYS A 13 -0.22 4.51 23.92
C LYS A 13 0.09 4.12 22.48
N PHE A 14 1.35 4.16 22.08
CA PHE A 14 1.79 3.49 20.87
C PHE A 14 1.38 2.02 21.02
N VAL A 15 0.40 1.59 20.24
CA VAL A 15 -0.13 0.24 20.27
C VAL A 15 0.90 -0.64 19.56
N THR A 16 1.95 -1.05 20.27
CA THR A 16 3.07 -1.85 19.73
C THR A 16 2.58 -3.10 18.99
N TYR A 17 1.42 -3.63 19.39
CA TYR A 17 0.75 -4.74 18.72
C TYR A 17 0.42 -4.46 17.25
N PHE A 18 0.03 -3.24 16.91
CA PHE A 18 -0.40 -2.88 15.57
C PHE A 18 0.77 -2.84 14.58
N ASP A 19 1.91 -2.31 15.01
CA ASP A 19 3.13 -2.24 14.20
C ASP A 19 3.71 -3.64 13.93
N VAL A 20 3.74 -4.50 14.96
CA VAL A 20 4.21 -5.89 14.81
C VAL A 20 3.28 -6.68 13.88
N LEU A 21 1.97 -6.52 13.99
CA LEU A 21 1.02 -7.15 13.07
C LEU A 21 1.20 -6.68 11.62
N ASN A 22 1.48 -5.39 11.41
CA ASN A 22 1.67 -4.84 10.07
C ASN A 22 2.93 -5.38 9.39
N ILE A 23 4.04 -5.54 10.14
CA ILE A 23 5.28 -6.14 9.64
C ILE A 23 5.05 -7.60 9.25
N ILE A 24 4.37 -8.38 10.09
CA ILE A 24 4.05 -9.79 9.82
C ILE A 24 3.12 -9.92 8.61
N ALA A 25 2.10 -9.07 8.50
CA ALA A 25 1.17 -9.07 7.37
C ALA A 25 1.88 -8.75 6.04
N CYS A 26 2.79 -7.79 6.05
CA CYS A 26 3.59 -7.43 4.87
C CYS A 26 4.50 -8.59 4.42
N LEU A 27 5.20 -9.23 5.36
CA LEU A 27 6.05 -10.40 5.08
C LEU A 27 5.24 -11.58 4.51
N ALA A 28 4.08 -11.86 5.08
CA ALA A 28 3.20 -12.94 4.61
C ALA A 28 2.72 -12.70 3.16
N VAL A 29 2.33 -11.48 2.81
CA VAL A 29 1.91 -11.11 1.45
C VAL A 29 3.09 -11.17 0.47
N LEU A 30 4.29 -10.74 0.87
CA LEU A 30 5.49 -10.81 0.02
C LEU A 30 5.88 -12.24 -0.32
N ILE A 31 5.87 -13.14 0.67
CA ILE A 31 6.15 -14.56 0.46
C ILE A 31 5.12 -15.15 -0.50
N LEU A 32 3.84 -14.82 -0.32
CA LEU A 32 2.77 -15.29 -1.22
C LEU A 32 2.98 -14.80 -2.66
N HIS A 33 3.34 -13.52 -2.84
CA HIS A 33 3.50 -12.94 -4.18
C HIS A 33 4.71 -13.49 -4.94
N HIS A 34 5.78 -13.90 -4.23
CA HIS A 34 6.93 -14.58 -4.83
C HIS A 34 6.68 -16.07 -5.12
N ASN A 35 5.59 -16.67 -4.63
CA ASN A 35 5.19 -18.04 -4.94
C ASN A 35 4.45 -18.13 -6.30
N GLY A 36 5.05 -17.61 -7.37
CA GLY A 36 4.51 -17.69 -8.74
C GLY A 36 4.46 -19.11 -9.35
N ILE A 37 5.00 -20.10 -8.63
CA ILE A 37 5.14 -21.51 -9.07
C ILE A 37 3.81 -22.28 -8.97
N VAL A 38 2.81 -21.77 -8.24
CA VAL A 38 1.48 -22.40 -8.14
C VAL A 38 0.82 -22.63 -9.51
N TRP A 39 0.95 -21.65 -10.40
CA TRP A 39 0.26 -21.63 -11.70
C TRP A 39 0.91 -22.51 -12.76
N GLN A 40 2.13 -23.01 -12.51
CA GLN A 40 2.83 -23.94 -13.40
C GLN A 40 2.80 -25.32 -12.75
N PHE A 41 1.83 -26.15 -13.19
CA PHE A 41 1.67 -27.50 -12.68
C PHE A 41 2.95 -28.32 -12.90
N SER A 42 3.61 -28.68 -11.80
CA SER A 42 4.79 -29.52 -11.80
C SER A 42 4.62 -30.61 -10.75
N LYS A 43 4.91 -31.87 -11.10
CA LYS A 43 4.84 -33.02 -10.18
C LYS A 43 6.01 -33.04 -9.16
N SER A 44 6.55 -31.88 -8.84
CA SER A 44 7.70 -31.70 -7.95
C SER A 44 7.24 -31.48 -6.52
N TRP A 45 8.13 -31.81 -5.56
CA TRP A 45 7.87 -31.60 -4.14
C TRP A 45 7.66 -30.11 -3.81
N SER A 46 8.35 -29.23 -4.55
CA SER A 46 8.21 -27.77 -4.44
C SER A 46 6.81 -27.26 -4.77
N TRP A 47 6.12 -27.82 -5.76
CA TRP A 47 4.75 -27.42 -6.11
C TRP A 47 3.75 -27.70 -4.97
N ARG A 48 3.90 -28.85 -4.29
CA ARG A 48 3.05 -29.21 -3.13
C ARG A 48 3.24 -28.25 -1.95
N ILE A 49 4.48 -27.80 -1.71
CA ILE A 49 4.77 -26.82 -0.67
C ILE A 49 4.21 -25.46 -1.04
N SER A 50 4.37 -25.00 -2.28
CA SER A 50 3.80 -23.73 -2.74
C SER A 50 2.28 -23.69 -2.60
N LEU A 51 1.59 -24.81 -2.89
CA LEU A 51 0.14 -24.91 -2.71
C LEU A 51 -0.31 -24.88 -1.25
N LEU A 52 0.48 -25.50 -0.36
CA LEU A 52 0.24 -25.48 1.08
C LEU A 52 0.45 -24.08 1.68
N VAL A 53 1.49 -23.38 1.21
CA VAL A 53 1.77 -21.98 1.59
C VAL A 53 0.64 -21.07 1.10
N GLU A 54 0.19 -21.20 -0.14
CA GLU A 54 -0.92 -20.40 -0.66
C GLU A 54 -2.20 -20.57 0.16
N CYS A 55 -2.56 -21.82 0.48
CA CYS A 55 -3.75 -22.10 1.30
C CYS A 55 -3.61 -21.57 2.73
N ALA A 56 -2.44 -21.73 3.35
CA ALA A 56 -2.16 -21.26 4.71
C ALA A 56 -2.12 -19.72 4.83
N PHE A 57 -1.72 -19.02 3.76
CA PHE A 57 -1.56 -17.56 3.75
C PHE A 57 -2.69 -16.82 3.03
N TYR A 58 -3.76 -17.49 2.60
CA TYR A 58 -4.90 -16.83 1.97
C TYR A 58 -5.56 -15.77 2.86
N TRP A 59 -5.55 -15.99 4.18
CA TRP A 59 -6.03 -15.03 5.20
C TRP A 59 -5.14 -13.79 5.37
N ALA A 60 -3.90 -13.78 4.84
CA ALA A 60 -2.98 -12.66 5.01
C ALA A 60 -3.42 -11.41 4.25
N VAL A 61 -4.05 -11.59 3.07
CA VAL A 61 -4.54 -10.50 2.22
C VAL A 61 -5.62 -9.65 2.92
N PRO A 62 -6.70 -10.23 3.48
CA PRO A 62 -7.70 -9.44 4.21
C PRO A 62 -7.13 -8.78 5.47
N ILE A 63 -6.17 -9.40 6.16
CA ILE A 63 -5.52 -8.79 7.33
C ILE A 63 -4.66 -7.59 6.93
N PHE A 64 -3.88 -7.70 5.86
CA PHE A 64 -3.09 -6.60 5.32
C PHE A 64 -3.97 -5.40 4.94
N LEU A 65 -5.10 -5.67 4.30
CA LEU A 65 -6.08 -4.65 3.92
C LEU A 65 -6.74 -4.01 5.16
N MET A 66 -7.11 -4.82 6.15
CA MET A 66 -7.74 -4.35 7.39
C MET A 66 -6.80 -3.47 8.23
N LEU A 67 -5.52 -3.84 8.34
CA LEU A 67 -4.51 -3.02 9.02
C LEU A 67 -4.27 -1.70 8.28
N SER A 68 -4.16 -1.73 6.95
CA SER A 68 -4.03 -0.50 6.15
C SER A 68 -5.22 0.44 6.34
N VAL A 69 -6.44 -0.10 6.38
CA VAL A 69 -7.68 0.67 6.61
C VAL A 69 -7.77 1.18 8.06
N ALA A 70 -7.37 0.38 9.05
CA ALA A 70 -7.40 0.78 10.45
C ALA A 70 -6.40 1.93 10.75
N THR A 71 -5.22 1.92 10.11
CA THR A 71 -4.28 3.05 10.18
C THR A 71 -4.88 4.34 9.59
N LEU A 72 -5.61 4.22 8.46
CA LEU A 72 -6.32 5.34 7.84
C LEU A 72 -7.48 5.84 8.72
N MET A 73 -8.14 4.94 9.46
CA MET A 73 -9.26 5.31 10.32
C MET A 73 -8.79 6.13 11.53
N ASN A 74 -7.61 5.83 12.08
CA ASN A 74 -6.98 6.64 13.13
C ASN A 74 -6.66 8.06 12.63
N TYR A 75 -6.32 8.23 11.35
CA TYR A 75 -6.16 9.54 10.71
C TYR A 75 -7.47 10.35 10.61
N ARG A 76 -8.63 9.68 10.55
CA ARG A 76 -9.95 10.33 10.48
C ARG A 76 -10.30 11.13 11.75
N GLU A 77 -9.61 10.91 12.86
CA GLU A 77 -9.73 11.71 14.09
C GLU A 77 -8.98 13.04 14.01
N LYS A 78 -7.95 13.16 13.16
CA LYS A 78 -7.14 14.38 13.01
C LYS A 78 -7.57 15.29 11.85
N TYR A 79 -8.24 14.76 10.82
CA TYR A 79 -8.68 15.53 9.66
C TYR A 79 -10.03 15.06 9.09
N SER A 80 -10.84 16.02 8.61
CA SER A 80 -12.11 15.74 7.92
C SER A 80 -11.88 14.99 6.61
N THR A 81 -12.64 13.91 6.38
CA THR A 81 -12.55 13.05 5.18
C THR A 81 -12.65 13.83 3.87
N ARG A 82 -13.42 14.94 3.85
CA ARG A 82 -13.67 15.72 2.64
C ARG A 82 -12.41 16.45 2.14
N THR A 83 -11.61 17.02 3.04
CA THR A 83 -10.42 17.81 2.65
C THR A 83 -9.25 16.91 2.23
N PHE A 84 -9.16 15.70 2.77
CA PHE A 84 -8.13 14.72 2.38
C PHE A 84 -8.34 14.15 0.97
N PHE A 85 -9.56 13.75 0.64
CA PHE A 85 -9.88 13.23 -0.68
C PHE A 85 -9.73 14.30 -1.77
N GLN A 86 -10.16 15.53 -1.51
CA GLN A 86 -9.94 16.64 -2.44
C GLN A 86 -8.44 16.82 -2.74
N LYS A 87 -7.59 16.88 -1.71
CA LYS A 87 -6.16 17.14 -1.91
C LYS A 87 -5.45 16.03 -2.70
N LYS A 88 -5.83 14.77 -2.48
CA LYS A 88 -5.30 13.64 -3.28
C LYS A 88 -5.80 13.67 -4.71
N ILE A 89 -7.10 13.87 -4.93
CA ILE A 89 -7.69 13.91 -6.28
C ILE A 89 -7.12 15.07 -7.09
N TYR A 90 -6.93 16.25 -6.49
CA TYR A 90 -6.29 17.37 -7.18
C TYR A 90 -4.85 17.06 -7.58
N SER A 91 -4.06 16.43 -6.71
CA SER A 91 -2.68 16.06 -7.03
C SER A 91 -2.60 15.01 -8.14
N TYR A 92 -3.49 14.02 -8.14
CA TYR A 92 -3.53 13.01 -9.21
C TYR A 92 -4.01 13.60 -10.54
N CYS A 93 -5.08 14.41 -10.51
CA CYS A 93 -5.63 15.06 -11.69
C CYS A 93 -4.59 15.97 -12.36
N ASP A 94 -3.86 16.77 -11.57
CA ASP A 94 -2.79 17.63 -12.08
C ASP A 94 -1.68 16.82 -12.75
N THR A 95 -1.19 15.76 -12.10
CA THR A 95 -0.16 14.90 -12.70
C THR A 95 -0.61 14.18 -13.97
N VAL A 96 -1.84 13.66 -14.01
CA VAL A 96 -2.37 12.94 -15.18
C VAL A 96 -2.67 13.91 -16.31
N ALA A 97 -3.22 15.09 -16.03
CA ALA A 97 -3.46 16.12 -17.04
C ALA A 97 -2.15 16.66 -17.64
N LEU A 98 -1.10 16.82 -16.83
CA LEU A 98 0.23 17.19 -17.33
C LEU A 98 0.86 16.08 -18.18
N LEU A 99 0.65 14.82 -17.82
CA LEU A 99 1.09 13.69 -18.64
C LEU A 99 0.32 13.66 -19.96
N GLU A 100 -1.02 13.75 -19.95
CA GLU A 100 -1.84 13.80 -21.17
C GLU A 100 -1.48 15.01 -22.05
N TYR A 101 -1.23 16.17 -21.46
CA TYR A 101 -0.73 17.35 -22.17
C TYR A 101 0.67 17.12 -22.75
N TYR A 102 1.59 16.50 -22.03
CA TYR A 102 2.93 16.19 -22.52
C TYR A 102 2.90 15.13 -23.64
N TYR A 103 2.11 14.07 -23.50
CA TYR A 103 1.88 13.08 -24.55
C TYR A 103 1.22 13.71 -25.79
N PHE A 104 0.22 14.58 -25.61
CA PHE A 104 -0.46 15.28 -26.71
C PHE A 104 0.44 16.30 -27.42
N ASN A 105 1.35 16.99 -26.70
CA ASN A 105 2.34 17.88 -27.33
C ASN A 105 3.48 17.10 -28.00
N MET A 106 3.77 15.87 -27.57
CA MET A 106 4.75 14.99 -28.22
C MET A 106 4.18 14.28 -29.46
N GLU A 107 2.86 14.04 -29.55
CA GLU A 107 2.20 13.56 -30.77
C GLU A 107 2.16 14.62 -31.90
N GLY A 108 2.41 15.88 -31.57
CA GLY A 108 2.65 16.96 -32.55
C GLY A 108 4.07 16.97 -33.13
N PHE A 109 4.95 16.05 -32.71
CA PHE A 109 6.29 15.87 -33.26
C PHE A 109 6.35 14.52 -33.99
N ASP A 110 6.34 14.60 -35.32
CA ASP A 110 6.26 13.48 -36.25
C ASP A 110 7.27 12.37 -35.89
N GLY A 111 6.80 11.13 -35.92
CA GLY A 111 7.54 9.92 -35.53
C GLY A 111 8.69 9.51 -36.44
N THR A 112 9.34 10.45 -37.14
CA THR A 112 10.41 10.18 -38.12
C THR A 112 11.82 10.29 -37.56
N ASP A 113 11.98 10.82 -36.35
CA ASP A 113 13.31 11.28 -35.88
C ASP A 113 14.02 10.25 -34.98
N TYR A 114 13.31 9.18 -34.58
CA TYR A 114 13.83 8.12 -33.72
C TYR A 114 14.46 6.95 -34.50
N PHE A 115 14.34 6.94 -35.83
CA PHE A 115 14.81 5.86 -36.72
C PHE A 115 16.12 6.22 -37.48
N GLY A 116 16.82 7.28 -37.07
CA GLY A 116 18.05 7.76 -37.74
C GLY A 116 19.36 7.48 -37.01
N VAL A 117 19.34 6.86 -35.84
CA VAL A 117 20.53 6.61 -35.01
C VAL A 117 20.53 5.18 -34.44
N ILE A 118 20.39 4.18 -35.31
CA ILE A 118 20.99 2.84 -35.17
C ILE A 118 21.31 2.33 -36.57
#